data_AF-A0A060C6U0-F1
#
_entry.id   AF-A0A060C6U0-F1
#
_cell.length_a   1.000
_cell.length_b   1.000
_cell.length_c   1.000
_cell.angle_alpha   90.00
_cell.angle_beta   90.00
_cell.angle_gamma   90.00
#
_symmetry.space_group_name_H-M   'P 1'
#
loop_
_entity.id
_entity.type
_entity.pdbx_description
1 polymer ?
#
loop_
_entity_poly.entity_id
_entity_poly.type
_entity_poly.pdbx_seq_one_letter_code
_entity_poly.pdbx_strand_id
1 'polypeptide(L)'
;MTSTPPSLCLLRLSALGDVTHVLPLVHTLRRAWPDAPDIHWIIDKAGHKLLDGLPGVRFHVYDKATGLAGMRALHRDLAAHGRFDALLQMQVAARANLLSAFVPARRRIGYDRS
;
A
#
# COMPACT_ATOMS: atom_id res chain seq x y z
N MET A 1 -19.23 -10.87 -15.76
CA MET A 1 -17.89 -11.50 -15.73
C MET A 1 -17.27 -11.19 -14.38
N THR A 2 -17.39 -12.07 -13.39
CA THR A 2 -16.77 -11.88 -12.08
C THR A 2 -15.29 -12.22 -12.20
N SER A 3 -14.48 -11.23 -12.59
CA SER A 3 -13.02 -11.36 -12.51
C SER A 3 -12.65 -11.58 -11.04
N THR A 4 -11.81 -12.58 -10.76
CA THR A 4 -11.24 -12.80 -9.43
C THR A 4 -10.74 -11.46 -8.87
N PRO A 5 -11.15 -11.08 -7.64
CA PRO A 5 -10.76 -9.79 -7.08
C PRO A 5 -9.23 -9.71 -6.99
N PRO A 6 -8.60 -8.63 -7.49
CA PRO A 6 -7.15 -8.53 -7.50
C PRO A 6 -6.61 -8.34 -6.07
N SER A 7 -5.46 -8.94 -5.77
CA SER A 7 -4.70 -8.65 -4.56
C SER A 7 -3.93 -7.34 -4.72
N LEU A 8 -4.28 -6.33 -3.94
CA LEU A 8 -3.78 -4.95 -4.09
C LEU A 8 -2.95 -4.50 -2.90
N CYS A 9 -1.85 -3.80 -3.18
CA CYS A 9 -1.05 -3.10 -2.19
C CYS A 9 -0.95 -1.61 -2.55
N LEU A 10 -1.23 -0.73 -1.58
CA LEU A 10 -1.08 0.72 -1.67
C LEU A 10 0.23 1.13 -0.98
N LEU A 11 0.97 2.04 -1.60
CA LEU A 11 2.16 2.64 -0.99
C LEU A 11 2.02 4.16 -0.90
N ARG A 12 1.85 4.67 0.33
CA ARG A 12 1.80 6.11 0.61
C ARG A 12 2.39 6.43 1.99
N LEU A 13 3.44 7.25 2.04
CA LEU A 13 4.29 7.54 3.20
C LEU A 13 4.30 9.05 3.54
N SER A 14 3.15 9.70 3.52
CA SER A 14 3.03 11.15 3.54
C SER A 14 2.28 11.68 4.77
N ALA A 15 2.39 13.01 4.94
CA ALA A 15 1.72 13.74 6.00
C ALA A 15 0.18 13.66 5.89
N LEU A 16 -0.50 13.99 6.99
CA LEU A 16 -1.96 13.91 7.21
C LEU A 16 -2.82 14.35 6.00
N GLY A 17 -2.45 15.44 5.31
CA GLY A 17 -3.22 15.98 4.18
C GLY A 17 -3.27 15.11 2.93
N ASP A 18 -2.38 14.12 2.81
CA ASP A 18 -2.34 13.21 1.67
C ASP A 18 -3.14 11.91 1.91
N VAL A 19 -3.45 11.61 3.17
CA VAL A 19 -4.22 10.42 3.56
C VAL A 19 -5.69 10.57 3.14
N THR A 20 -6.23 11.78 3.24
CA THR A 20 -7.61 12.09 2.83
C THR A 20 -7.82 11.88 1.33
N HIS A 21 -6.80 12.06 0.49
CA HIS A 21 -6.88 11.82 -0.96
C HIS A 21 -6.88 10.33 -1.32
N VAL A 22 -6.37 9.46 -0.46
CA VAL A 22 -6.32 8.00 -0.72
C VAL A 22 -7.59 7.29 -0.25
N LEU A 23 -8.27 7.82 0.76
CA LEU A 23 -9.52 7.24 1.28
C LEU A 23 -10.62 7.06 0.21
N PRO A 24 -10.94 8.07 -0.64
CA PRO A 24 -11.89 7.90 -1.73
C PRO A 24 -11.50 6.79 -2.71
N LEU A 25 -10.20 6.64 -2.99
CA LEU A 25 -9.70 5.55 -3.84
C LEU A 25 -9.96 4.20 -3.19
N VAL A 26 -9.57 4.03 -1.92
CA VAL A 26 -9.84 2.79 -1.15
C VAL A 26 -11.32 2.43 -1.19
N HIS A 27 -12.19 3.41 -0.92
CA HIS A 27 -13.64 3.22 -0.94
C HIS A 27 -14.14 2.83 -2.33
N THR A 28 -13.62 3.44 -3.39
CA THR A 28 -13.98 3.12 -4.77
C THR A 28 -13.55 1.71 -5.15
N LEU A 29 -12.32 1.30 -4.81
CA LEU A 29 -11.82 -0.06 -5.06
C LEU A 29 -12.65 -1.11 -4.30
N ARG A 30 -12.98 -0.86 -3.03
CA ARG A 30 -13.84 -1.73 -2.22
C ARG A 30 -15.27 -1.81 -2.76
N ARG A 31 -15.82 -0.72 -3.32
CA ARG A 31 -17.14 -0.73 -3.98
C ARG A 31 -17.13 -1.48 -5.31
N ALA A 32 -16.05 -1.39 -6.07
CA ALA A 32 -15.89 -2.11 -7.32
C ALA A 32 -15.72 -3.63 -7.08
N TRP A 33 -15.08 -4.01 -5.97
CA TRP A 33 -14.89 -5.41 -5.57
C TRP A 33 -15.26 -5.63 -4.09
N PRO A 34 -16.56 -5.76 -3.77
CA PRO A 34 -17.02 -5.91 -2.39
C PRO A 34 -16.53 -7.21 -1.74
N ASP A 35 -16.40 -8.28 -2.53
CA ASP A 35 -15.93 -9.60 -2.10
C ASP A 35 -14.40 -9.74 -2.17
N ALA A 36 -13.68 -8.66 -2.50
CA ALA A 36 -12.22 -8.67 -2.48
C ALA A 36 -11.68 -8.89 -1.06
N PRO A 37 -10.50 -9.52 -0.93
CA PRO A 37 -9.74 -9.46 0.31
C PRO A 37 -9.40 -8.01 0.70
N ASP A 38 -8.89 -7.83 1.91
CA ASP A 38 -8.44 -6.54 2.41
C ASP A 38 -7.41 -5.90 1.45
N ILE A 39 -7.52 -4.59 1.26
CA ILE A 39 -6.50 -3.83 0.55
C ILE A 39 -5.31 -3.65 1.50
N HIS A 40 -4.12 -4.07 1.08
CA HIS A 40 -2.91 -3.86 1.88
C HIS A 40 -2.43 -2.42 1.70
N TRP A 41 -2.05 -1.73 2.77
CA TRP A 41 -1.59 -0.34 2.70
C TRP A 41 -0.34 -0.12 3.53
N ILE A 42 0.78 0.15 2.86
CA ILE A 42 2.03 0.59 3.45
C ILE A 42 1.93 2.08 3.81
N ILE A 43 1.99 2.38 5.10
CA ILE A 43 1.79 3.72 5.67
C ILE A 43 2.85 4.03 6.72
N ASP A 44 3.06 5.30 7.06
CA ASP A 44 3.92 5.67 8.18
C ASP A 44 3.17 5.64 9.52
N LYS A 45 3.93 5.72 10.64
CA LYS A 45 3.37 5.68 12.00
C LYS A 45 2.33 6.78 12.25
N ALA A 46 2.54 7.97 11.69
CA ALA A 46 1.64 9.11 11.89
C ALA A 46 0.31 8.87 11.19
N GLY A 47 0.35 8.50 9.90
CA GLY A 47 -0.82 8.18 9.10
C GLY A 47 -1.62 7.00 9.66
N HIS A 48 -0.93 5.96 10.16
CA HIS A 48 -1.62 4.80 10.74
C HIS A 48 -2.46 5.17 11.95
N LYS A 49 -1.94 5.98 12.89
CA LYS A 49 -2.71 6.43 14.07
C LYS A 49 -4.02 7.14 13.74
N LEU A 50 -4.12 7.74 12.55
CA LEU A 50 -5.27 8.49 12.11
C LEU A 50 -6.31 7.63 11.40
N LEU A 51 -5.87 6.54 10.78
CA LEU A 51 -6.69 5.63 10.00
C LEU A 51 -6.94 4.28 10.69
N ASP A 52 -6.45 4.14 11.92
CA ASP A 52 -6.58 2.90 12.67
C ASP A 52 -8.07 2.52 12.77
N GLY A 53 -8.37 1.26 12.47
CA GLY A 53 -9.74 0.75 12.38
C GLY A 53 -10.48 0.98 11.04
N LEU A 54 -9.83 1.50 9.99
CA LEU A 54 -10.44 1.58 8.65
C LEU A 54 -10.81 0.17 8.13
N PRO A 55 -12.09 -0.16 7.92
CA PRO A 55 -12.50 -1.50 7.51
C PRO A 55 -12.08 -1.83 6.07
N GLY A 56 -11.75 -3.10 5.83
CA GLY A 56 -11.34 -3.58 4.51
C GLY A 56 -9.92 -3.14 4.11
N VAL A 57 -9.13 -2.64 5.05
CA VAL A 57 -7.73 -2.26 4.85
C VAL A 57 -6.84 -2.94 5.88
N ARG A 58 -5.76 -3.54 5.41
CA ARG A 58 -4.69 -4.09 6.23
C ARG A 58 -3.49 -3.15 6.19
N PHE A 59 -3.19 -2.52 7.31
CA PHE A 59 -2.06 -1.58 7.39
C PHE A 59 -0.73 -2.28 7.64
N HIS A 60 0.28 -1.86 6.90
CA HIS A 60 1.67 -2.24 7.09
C HIS A 60 2.48 -0.99 7.45
N VAL A 61 2.81 -0.85 8.73
CA VAL A 61 3.45 0.37 9.21
C VAL A 61 4.95 0.32 8.94
N TYR A 62 5.45 1.27 8.15
CA TYR A 62 6.87 1.46 7.92
C TYR A 62 7.42 2.58 8.82
N ASP A 63 8.34 2.21 9.71
CA ASP A 63 9.09 3.18 10.49
C ASP A 63 10.24 3.78 9.68
N LYS A 64 10.11 5.06 9.32
CA LYS A 64 11.13 5.81 8.56
C LYS A 64 12.51 5.81 9.23
N ALA A 65 12.58 5.69 10.56
CA ALA A 65 13.85 5.67 11.30
C ALA A 65 14.63 4.36 11.13
N THR A 66 13.96 3.26 10.76
CA THR A 66 14.59 1.93 10.63
C THR A 66 15.31 1.73 9.29
N GLY A 67 15.13 2.65 8.34
CA GLY A 67 15.83 2.62 7.05
C GLY A 67 15.71 1.28 6.33
N LEU A 68 16.81 0.82 5.74
CA LEU A 68 16.86 -0.40 4.93
C LEU A 68 16.51 -1.68 5.71
N ALA A 69 16.84 -1.74 7.00
CA ALA A 69 16.46 -2.86 7.84
C ALA A 69 14.93 -2.97 7.97
N GLY A 70 14.25 -1.83 8.12
CA GLY A 70 12.80 -1.73 8.07
C GLY A 70 12.22 -2.16 6.73
N MET A 71 12.85 -1.77 5.62
CA MET A 71 12.39 -2.18 4.28
C MET A 71 12.44 -3.70 4.10
N ARG A 72 13.50 -4.36 4.60
CA ARG A 72 13.62 -5.83 4.58
C ARG A 72 12.61 -6.50 5.50
N ALA A 73 12.36 -5.93 6.68
CA ALA A 73 11.33 -6.44 7.58
C ALA A 73 9.93 -6.35 6.94
N LEU A 74 9.62 -5.21 6.34
CA LEU A 74 8.38 -4.99 5.59
C LEU A 74 8.26 -5.96 4.42
N HIS A 75 9.34 -6.22 3.67
CA HIS A 75 9.31 -7.22 2.60
C HIS A 75 8.89 -8.60 3.10
N ARG A 76 9.45 -9.06 4.23
CA ARG A 76 9.11 -10.37 4.81
C ARG A 76 7.65 -10.43 5.25
N ASP A 77 7.18 -9.38 5.90
CA ASP A 77 5.79 -9.23 6.33
C ASP A 77 4.82 -9.29 5.13
N LEU A 78 5.10 -8.53 4.08
CA LEU A 78 4.33 -8.54 2.84
C LEU A 78 4.41 -9.88 2.10
N ALA A 79 5.58 -10.52 2.05
CA ALA A 79 5.78 -11.78 1.37
C ALA A 79 5.00 -12.94 2.01
N ALA A 80 4.68 -12.87 3.30
CA ALA A 80 3.80 -13.82 3.97
C ALA A 80 2.37 -13.83 3.39
N HIS A 81 1.98 -12.76 2.69
CA HIS A 81 0.69 -12.64 2.00
C HIS A 81 0.76 -13.01 0.50
N GLY A 82 1.91 -13.48 0.02
CA GLY A 82 2.14 -13.82 -1.38
C GLY A 82 2.55 -12.62 -2.24
N ARG A 83 2.37 -12.75 -3.57
CA ARG A 83 2.65 -11.66 -4.54
C ARG A 83 1.36 -10.93 -4.89
N PHE A 84 1.35 -9.61 -4.69
CA PHE A 84 0.25 -8.74 -5.11
C PHE A 84 0.13 -8.69 -6.63
N ASP A 85 -1.09 -8.60 -7.14
CA ASP A 85 -1.34 -8.38 -8.56
C ASP A 85 -0.91 -6.98 -8.98
N ALA A 86 -1.17 -5.98 -8.13
CA ALA A 86 -0.71 -4.62 -8.35
C ALA A 86 -0.29 -3.92 -7.06
N LEU A 87 0.81 -3.17 -7.15
CA LEU A 87 1.19 -2.12 -6.23
C LEU A 87 0.75 -0.77 -6.81
N LEU A 88 -0.10 -0.03 -6.10
CA LEU A 88 -0.44 1.35 -6.42
C LEU A 88 0.51 2.28 -5.65
N GLN A 89 1.52 2.80 -6.33
CA GLN A 89 2.46 3.75 -5.78
C GLN A 89 1.95 5.17 -5.98
N MET A 90 1.36 5.74 -4.93
CA MET A 90 0.62 7.01 -4.99
C MET A 90 1.47 8.23 -4.60
N GLN A 91 2.79 8.14 -4.75
CA GLN A 91 3.69 9.23 -4.40
C GLN A 91 5.00 9.21 -5.17
N VAL A 92 5.47 10.41 -5.54
CA VAL A 92 6.83 10.64 -6.04
C VAL A 92 7.71 10.98 -4.85
N ALA A 93 8.47 10.01 -4.35
CA ALA A 93 9.49 10.25 -3.35
C ALA A 93 10.59 9.21 -3.50
N ALA A 94 11.86 9.61 -3.44
CA ALA A 94 13.00 8.70 -3.57
C ALA A 94 12.90 7.49 -2.62
N ARG A 95 12.48 7.74 -1.36
CA ARG A 95 12.24 6.69 -0.37
C ARG A 95 11.10 5.74 -0.75
N ALA A 96 10.02 6.26 -1.33
CA ALA A 96 8.91 5.43 -1.78
C ALA A 96 9.30 4.59 -2.99
N ASN A 97 10.07 5.15 -3.93
CA ASN A 97 10.63 4.42 -5.06
C ASN A 97 11.55 3.30 -4.61
N LEU A 98 12.39 3.55 -3.59
CA LEU A 98 13.23 2.51 -3.02
C LEU A 98 12.37 1.44 -2.33
N LEU A 99 11.40 1.85 -1.50
CA LEU A 99 10.54 0.92 -0.78
C LEU A 99 9.68 0.06 -1.71
N SER A 100 9.22 0.59 -2.84
CA SER A 100 8.40 -0.15 -3.81
C SER A 100 9.14 -1.31 -4.48
N ALA A 101 10.48 -1.27 -4.52
CA ALA A 101 11.30 -2.40 -4.95
C ALA A 101 11.26 -3.57 -3.95
N PHE A 102 11.01 -3.30 -2.67
CA PHE A 102 10.85 -4.32 -1.61
C PHE A 102 9.43 -4.88 -1.52
N VAL A 103 8.47 -4.37 -2.29
CA VAL A 103 7.11 -4.89 -2.30
C VAL A 103 6.98 -6.01 -3.34
N PRO A 104 6.52 -7.22 -2.94
CA PRO A 104 6.32 -8.32 -3.88
C PRO A 104 5.06 -8.09 -4.74
N ALA A 105 5.20 -7.38 -5.86
CA ALA A 105 4.09 -7.08 -6.77
C ALA A 105 4.40 -7.48 -8.23
N ARG A 106 3.38 -8.00 -8.94
CA ARG A 106 3.47 -8.34 -10.38
C ARG A 106 3.46 -7.09 -11.24
N ARG A 107 2.54 -6.17 -10.97
CA ARG A 107 2.47 -4.85 -11.61
C ARG A 107 2.75 -3.77 -10.58
N ARG A 108 3.43 -2.72 -11.02
CA ARG A 108 3.60 -1.48 -10.25
C ARG A 108 2.94 -0.39 -11.08
N ILE A 109 1.92 0.24 -10.50
CA ILE A 109 1.11 1.27 -11.13
C ILE A 109 1.38 2.56 -10.37
N GLY A 110 1.74 3.61 -11.08
CA GLY A 110 2.18 4.86 -10.50
C GLY A 110 3.06 5.60 -11.49
N TYR A 111 4.07 6.29 -11.01
CA TYR A 111 4.96 7.08 -11.84
C TYR A 111 5.87 6.16 -12.68
N ASP A 112 5.44 5.91 -13.92
CA ASP A 112 6.22 5.21 -14.92
C ASP A 112 7.46 6.03 -15.32
N ARG A 113 8.51 5.31 -15.73
CA ARG A 113 9.61 5.92 -16.47
C ARG A 113 9.07 6.37 -17.82
N SER A 114 8.68 7.64 -17.93
CA SER A 114 8.75 8.35 -19.20
C SER A 114 10.16 8.28 -19.76
#